data_AF-A0A0N7KQR1-F1
#
_entry.id   AF-A0A0N7KQR1-F1
#
_cell.length_a   1.000
_cell.length_b   1.000
_cell.length_c   1.000
_cell.angle_alpha   90.00
_cell.angle_beta   90.00
_cell.angle_gamma   90.00
#
_symmetry.space_group_name_H-M   'P 1'
#
loop_
_entity.id
_entity.type
_entity.pdbx_description
1 polymer ?
#
loop_
_entity_poly.entity_id
_entity_poly.type
_entity_poly.pdbx_seq_one_letter_code
_entity_poly.pdbx_strand_id
1 'polypeptide(L)'
;MQKFVFLETREVISSMLRPHWARRVDGKAHVILIQAQSDVLEVVPLGTSKGNGVKILLESLWASPNEVMALGDGENDKEMLQLVGLLVSRSPTAAR
;
A
#
# COMPACT_ATOMS: atom_id res chain seq x y z
N MET A 1 5.12 -6.44 -16.55
CA MET A 1 5.81 -5.49 -15.67
C MET A 1 6.10 -6.22 -14.36
N GLN A 2 7.35 -6.31 -13.91
CA GLN A 2 7.75 -7.12 -12.76
C GLN A 2 7.77 -6.27 -11.47
N LYS A 3 7.22 -6.82 -10.38
CA LYS A 3 7.35 -6.26 -9.03
C LYS A 3 8.76 -6.55 -8.51
N PHE A 4 9.42 -5.55 -7.93
CA PHE A 4 10.69 -5.73 -7.22
C PHE A 4 10.46 -5.62 -5.71
N VAL A 5 11.07 -6.51 -4.94
CA VAL A 5 10.98 -6.52 -3.47
C VAL A 5 12.38 -6.50 -2.90
N PHE A 6 12.61 -5.58 -1.97
CA PHE A 6 13.81 -5.53 -1.14
C PHE A 6 13.42 -6.00 0.26
N LEU A 7 14.13 -7.01 0.75
CA LEU A 7 14.03 -7.53 2.10
C LEU A 7 15.33 -7.19 2.81
N GLU A 8 15.25 -6.30 3.79
CA GLU A 8 16.41 -5.78 4.51
C GLU A 8 16.01 -5.31 5.90
N THR A 9 16.98 -5.04 6.76
CA THR A 9 16.71 -4.46 8.07
C THR A 9 15.92 -3.15 7.95
N ARG A 10 15.12 -2.82 8.97
CA ARG A 10 14.37 -1.54 9.04
C ARG A 10 15.32 -0.36 8.85
N GLU A 11 16.51 -0.45 9.44
CA GLU A 11 17.55 0.56 9.39
C GLU A 11 18.06 0.75 7.97
N VAL A 12 18.41 -0.33 7.26
CA VAL A 12 18.86 -0.27 5.86
C VAL A 12 17.75 0.25 4.94
N ILE A 13 16.51 -0.19 5.15
CA ILE A 13 15.37 0.30 4.34
C ILE A 13 15.15 1.79 4.54
N SER A 14 15.06 2.24 5.78
CA SER A 14 14.75 3.64 6.10
C SER A 14 15.89 4.61 5.75
N SER A 15 17.15 4.22 5.99
CA SER A 15 18.31 5.10 5.80
C SER A 15 18.87 5.09 4.37
N MET A 16 18.80 3.95 3.67
CA MET A 16 19.45 3.79 2.38
C MET A 16 18.44 3.51 1.25
N LEU A 17 17.68 2.42 1.33
CA LEU A 17 16.92 1.94 0.18
C LEU A 17 15.73 2.85 -0.15
N ARG A 18 14.92 3.24 0.83
CA ARG A 18 13.73 4.08 0.59
C ARG A 18 14.11 5.45 0.03
N PRO A 19 15.07 6.21 0.59
CA PRO A 19 15.51 7.47 -0.03
C PRO A 19 16.10 7.29 -1.43
N HIS A 20 16.89 6.22 -1.64
CA HIS A 20 17.51 5.94 -2.93
C HIS A 20 16.48 5.63 -4.03
N TRP A 21 15.51 4.77 -3.71
CA TRP A 21 14.46 4.38 -4.65
C TRP A 21 13.41 5.46 -4.82
N ALA A 22 13.06 6.22 -3.77
CA ALA A 22 12.17 7.38 -3.87
C ALA A 22 12.64 8.33 -4.97
N ARG A 23 13.94 8.69 -4.99
CA ARG A 23 14.52 9.55 -6.05
C ARG A 23 14.51 8.92 -7.45
N ARG A 24 14.51 7.58 -7.55
CA ARG A 24 14.54 6.87 -8.84
C ARG A 24 13.15 6.65 -9.42
N VAL A 25 12.15 6.48 -8.56
CA VAL A 25 10.75 6.36 -8.97
C VAL A 25 10.11 7.73 -9.15
N ASP A 26 10.62 8.78 -8.50
CA ASP A 26 10.10 10.14 -8.65
C ASP A 26 10.15 10.58 -10.12
N GLY A 27 9.04 11.11 -10.61
CA GLY A 27 8.82 11.45 -12.01
C GLY A 27 8.71 10.26 -12.99
N LYS A 28 8.77 9.00 -12.55
CA LYS A 28 8.51 7.85 -13.43
C LYS A 28 7.01 7.64 -13.61
N ALA A 29 6.57 7.62 -14.87
CA ALA A 29 5.16 7.52 -15.20
C ALA A 29 4.51 6.16 -14.87
N HIS A 30 5.29 5.11 -14.57
CA HIS A 30 4.78 3.74 -14.55
C HIS A 30 5.05 2.97 -13.26
N VAL A 31 5.75 3.54 -12.28
CA VAL A 31 6.11 2.83 -11.05
C VAL A 31 5.99 3.71 -9.82
N ILE A 32 5.66 3.09 -8.69
CA ILE A 32 5.58 3.72 -7.37
C ILE A 32 6.35 2.90 -6.34
N LEU A 33 6.73 3.55 -5.25
CA LEU A 33 7.37 2.93 -4.10
C LEU A 33 6.32 2.65 -3.02
N ILE A 34 6.27 1.43 -2.51
CA ILE A 34 5.39 1.03 -1.41
C ILE A 34 6.22 0.39 -0.31
N GLN A 35 5.95 0.77 0.94
CA GLN A 35 6.52 0.08 2.10
C GLN A 35 5.43 -0.79 2.74
N ALA A 36 5.54 -2.11 2.58
CA ALA A 36 4.55 -3.03 3.12
C ALA A 36 4.73 -3.25 4.62
N GLN A 37 5.98 -3.42 5.05
CA GLN A 37 6.41 -3.53 6.44
C GLN A 37 7.72 -2.76 6.64
N SER A 38 8.18 -2.62 7.88
CA SER A 38 9.38 -1.83 8.14
C SER A 38 10.65 -2.39 7.48
N ASP A 39 10.66 -3.69 7.21
CA ASP A 39 11.72 -4.52 6.62
C ASP A 39 11.38 -4.99 5.18
N VAL A 40 10.31 -4.46 4.58
CA VAL A 40 9.87 -4.79 3.21
C VAL A 40 9.59 -3.54 2.39
N LEU A 41 10.40 -3.30 1.36
CA LEU A 41 10.24 -2.21 0.40
C LEU A 41 9.94 -2.75 -0.99
N GLU A 42 8.93 -2.22 -1.65
CA GLU A 42 8.46 -2.70 -2.95
C GLU A 42 8.48 -1.58 -3.99
N VAL A 43 8.93 -1.90 -5.20
CA VAL A 43 8.71 -1.07 -6.39
C VAL A 43 7.70 -1.80 -7.26
N VAL A 44 6.54 -1.18 -7.45
CA VAL A 44 5.38 -1.78 -8.13
C VAL A 44 4.90 -0.88 -9.27
N PRO A 45 4.15 -1.42 -10.25
CA PRO A 45 3.51 -0.60 -11.27
C PRO A 45 2.60 0.48 -10.66
N LEU A 46 2.51 1.64 -11.32
CA LEU A 46 1.57 2.69 -10.97
C LEU A 46 0.13 2.13 -10.91
N GLY A 47 -0.62 2.50 -9.87
CA GLY A 47 -1.98 1.99 -9.63
C GLY A 47 -2.05 0.63 -8.92
N THR A 48 -0.91 0.03 -8.57
CA THR A 48 -0.87 -1.18 -7.76
C THR A 48 -1.08 -0.82 -6.29
N SER A 49 -2.27 -1.09 -5.76
CA SER A 49 -2.56 -0.94 -4.32
C SER A 49 -3.64 -1.92 -3.86
N LYS A 50 -3.68 -2.18 -2.54
CA LYS A 50 -4.76 -3.00 -1.94
C LYS A 50 -6.13 -2.34 -2.17
N GLY A 51 -6.21 -1.01 -2.04
CA GLY A 51 -7.46 -0.27 -2.27
C GLY A 51 -8.00 -0.41 -3.69
N ASN A 52 -7.13 -0.28 -4.70
CA ASN A 52 -7.53 -0.49 -6.09
C ASN A 52 -7.96 -1.95 -6.35
N GLY A 53 -7.24 -2.92 -5.76
CA GLY A 53 -7.64 -4.34 -5.82
C GLY A 53 -9.04 -4.59 -5.23
N VAL A 54 -9.33 -4.01 -4.05
CA VAL A 54 -10.67 -4.10 -3.45
C VAL A 54 -11.71 -3.42 -4.30
N LYS A 55 -11.43 -2.25 -4.89
CA LYS A 55 -12.36 -1.56 -5.80
C LYS A 55 -12.76 -2.44 -6.99
N ILE A 56 -11.78 -3.05 -7.66
CA ILE A 56 -12.01 -3.97 -8.79
C ILE A 56 -12.85 -5.18 -8.34
N LEU A 57 -12.57 -5.72 -7.16
CA LEU A 57 -13.34 -6.83 -6.58
C LEU A 57 -14.80 -6.43 -6.36
N LEU A 58 -15.06 -5.27 -5.75
CA LEU A 58 -16.41 -4.79 -5.47
C LEU A 58 -17.22 -4.54 -6.75
N GLU A 59 -16.58 -3.98 -7.79
CA GLU A 59 -17.19 -3.82 -9.11
C GLU A 59 -17.63 -5.17 -9.69
N SER A 60 -16.81 -6.22 -9.54
CA SER A 60 -17.14 -7.56 -10.03
C SER A 60 -18.28 -8.25 -9.25
N LEU A 61 -18.45 -7.89 -7.98
CA LEU A 61 -19.46 -8.45 -7.08
C LEU A 61 -20.75 -7.62 -7.05
N TRP A 62 -20.80 -6.47 -7.73
CA TRP A 62 -21.88 -5.48 -7.60
C TRP A 62 -22.13 -5.03 -6.15
N ALA A 63 -21.06 -4.99 -5.35
CA ALA A 63 -21.12 -4.67 -3.94
C ALA A 63 -20.69 -3.22 -3.68
N SER A 64 -21.26 -2.61 -2.65
CA SER A 64 -20.87 -1.29 -2.19
C SER A 64 -19.69 -1.36 -1.21
N PRO A 65 -18.76 -0.39 -1.20
CA PRO A 65 -17.73 -0.31 -0.17
C PRO A 65 -18.29 -0.26 1.26
N ASN A 66 -19.54 0.20 1.43
CA ASN A 66 -20.23 0.22 2.73
C ASN A 66 -20.56 -1.18 3.27
N GLU A 67 -20.49 -2.21 2.43
CA GLU A 67 -20.74 -3.62 2.78
C GLU A 67 -19.43 -4.37 3.12
N VAL A 68 -18.32 -3.63 3.21
CA VAL A 68 -16.99 -4.19 3.38
C VAL A 68 -16.42 -3.82 4.75
N MET A 69 -15.85 -4.82 5.42
CA MET A 69 -14.95 -4.64 6.55
C MET A 69 -13.52 -4.84 6.07
N ALA A 70 -12.61 -3.94 6.47
CA ALA A 70 -11.17 -4.11 6.23
C ALA A 70 -10.38 -4.08 7.54
N LEU A 71 -9.35 -4.92 7.57
CA LEU A 71 -8.34 -5.00 8.62
C LEU A 71 -6.99 -4.58 8.02
N GLY A 72 -6.22 -3.77 8.71
CA GLY A 72 -4.89 -3.37 8.22
C GLY A 72 -4.00 -2.72 9.28
N ASP A 73 -2.69 -2.89 9.10
CA ASP A 73 -1.66 -2.45 10.02
C ASP A 73 -0.51 -1.70 9.33
N GLY A 74 -0.39 -1.81 8.00
CA GLY A 74 0.70 -1.25 7.22
C GLY A 74 0.35 0.03 6.45
N GLU A 75 1.38 0.66 5.89
CA GLU A 75 1.21 1.80 4.98
C GLU A 75 0.45 1.39 3.70
N ASN A 76 0.66 0.17 3.22
CA ASN A 76 0.01 -0.36 2.03
C ASN A 76 -1.50 -0.68 2.22
N ASP A 77 -2.00 -0.66 3.46
CA ASP A 77 -3.42 -0.85 3.77
C ASP A 77 -4.22 0.44 3.70
N LYS A 78 -3.57 1.61 3.76
CA LYS A 78 -4.23 2.92 3.93
C LYS A 78 -5.34 3.17 2.90
N GLU A 79 -5.08 2.92 1.62
CA GLU A 79 -6.07 3.15 0.56
C GLU A 79 -7.27 2.20 0.67
N MET A 80 -7.05 0.94 1.06
CA MET A 80 -8.12 -0.03 1.32
C MET A 80 -8.93 0.39 2.54
N LEU A 81 -8.25 0.79 3.61
CA LEU A 81 -8.88 1.30 4.83
C LEU A 81 -9.57 2.66 4.61
N GLN A 82 -9.28 3.41 3.57
CA GLN A 82 -10.04 4.63 3.25
C GLN A 82 -11.28 4.33 2.41
N LEU A 83 -11.32 3.17 1.75
CA LEU A 83 -12.38 2.79 0.83
C LEU A 83 -13.61 2.22 1.53
N VAL A 84 -13.43 1.42 2.58
CA VAL A 84 -14.50 0.55 3.11
C VAL A 84 -15.33 1.20 4.23
N GLY A 85 -16.56 0.71 4.41
CA GLY A 85 -17.51 1.27 5.39
C GLY A 85 -17.19 0.96 6.84
N LEU A 86 -16.44 -0.11 7.13
CA LEU A 86 -16.04 -0.47 8.48
C LEU A 86 -14.54 -0.77 8.56
N LEU A 87 -13.87 -0.05 9.47
CA LEU A 87 -12.42 -0.03 9.61
C LEU A 87 -11.98 -0.57 10.95
N VAL A 88 -10.99 -1.45 10.91
CA VAL A 88 -10.25 -1.88 12.10
C VAL A 88 -8.77 -1.77 11.77
N SER A 89 -8.06 -0.93 12.50
CA SER A 89 -6.62 -0.74 12.35
C SER A 89 -5.91 -0.81 13.68
N ARG A 90 -4.68 -1.34 13.66
CA ARG A 90 -3.81 -1.47 14.85
C ARG A 90 -2.84 -0.30 15.01
N SER A 91 -2.97 0.76 14.21
CA SER A 91 -2.13 1.97 14.32
C SER A 91 -2.76 3.00 15.28
N PRO A 92 -1.97 3.71 16.12
CA PRO A 92 -2.49 4.76 17.01
C PRO A 92 -3.10 5.99 16.29
N THR A 93 -3.13 6.00 14.96
CA THR A 93 -3.68 7.07 14.12
C THR A 93 -5.06 6.78 13.49
N ALA A 94 -5.72 5.70 13.88
CA ALA A 94 -7.01 5.30 13.30
C ALA A 94 -8.22 5.92 14.04
N ALA A 95 -8.58 7.18 13.71
CA ALA A 95 -9.94 7.75 13.75
C ALA A 95 -9.89 9.29 13.57
N ARG A 96 -10.15 9.77 12.35
CA ARG A 96 -10.87 11.02 12.07
C ARG A 96 -11.65 10.85 10.78
#